data_AF-A0A1J5R788-F1
#
_entry.id   AF-A0A1J5R788-F1
#
_cell.length_a   1.000
_cell.length_b   1.000
_cell.length_c   1.000
_cell.angle_alpha   90.00
_cell.angle_beta   90.00
_cell.angle_gamma   90.00
#
_symmetry.space_group_name_H-M   'P 1'
#
loop_
_entity.id
_entity.type
_entity.pdbx_description
1 polymer ?
#
loop_
_entity_poly.entity_id
_entity_poly.type
_entity_poly.pdbx_seq_one_letter_code
_entity_poly.pdbx_strand_id
1 'polypeptide(L)'
;MKRKLWTLLADRQPVAVVAADCLPNAWVIVKALQDSHDVPVTGGAMEIVPCPRTEASRTTSRARRLGCADTFLACLQRGYFILSFGGLSLDTLQA
;
A
#
# COMPACT_ATOMS: atom_id res chain seq x y z
N MET A 1 8.22 9.23 -10.86
CA MET A 1 7.35 9.80 -9.80
C MET A 1 7.99 9.59 -8.43
N LYS A 2 7.92 10.56 -7.50
CA LYS A 2 8.44 10.36 -6.13
C LYS A 2 7.40 9.58 -5.31
N ARG A 3 7.55 8.25 -5.22
CA ARG A 3 6.71 7.39 -4.39
C ARG A 3 6.86 7.75 -2.91
N LYS A 4 5.74 7.92 -2.22
CA LYS A 4 5.68 8.04 -0.75
C LYS A 4 5.07 6.77 -0.19
N LEU A 5 5.33 6.52 1.09
CA LEU A 5 4.73 5.41 1.82
C LEU A 5 3.68 5.94 2.78
N TRP A 6 2.54 5.27 2.80
CA TRP A 6 1.37 5.60 3.60
C TRP A 6 1.01 4.37 4.41
N THR A 7 0.71 4.54 5.70
CA THR A 7 0.27 3.44 6.57
C THR A 7 -1.25 3.46 6.64
N LEU A 8 -1.88 2.36 6.24
CA LEU A 8 -3.30 2.11 6.45
C LEU A 8 -3.48 1.57 7.87
N LEU A 9 -4.32 2.25 8.64
CA LEU A 9 -4.76 1.85 9.96
C LEU A 9 -6.22 1.39 9.89
N ALA A 10 -6.51 0.24 10.48
CA ALA A 10 -7.87 -0.20 10.77
C ALA A 10 -8.02 -0.26 12.29
N ASP A 11 -9.00 0.45 12.84
CA ASP A 11 -9.21 0.54 14.30
C ASP A 11 -7.93 0.95 15.06
N ARG A 12 -7.20 1.91 14.48
CA ARG A 12 -5.88 2.42 14.95
C ARG A 12 -4.73 1.41 14.92
N GLN A 13 -4.92 0.24 14.32
CA GLN A 13 -3.84 -0.75 14.15
C GLN A 13 -3.34 -0.77 12.70
N PRO A 14 -2.01 -0.81 12.49
CA PRO A 14 -1.43 -0.86 11.14
C PRO A 14 -1.72 -2.20 10.48
N VAL A 15 -2.38 -2.15 9.32
CA VAL A 15 -2.75 -3.31 8.52
C VAL A 15 -1.94 -3.41 7.23
N ALA A 16 -1.58 -2.27 6.62
CA ALA A 16 -0.83 -2.23 5.37
C ALA A 16 0.04 -0.97 5.25
N VAL A 17 1.14 -1.08 4.49
CA VAL A 17 1.91 0.07 4.01
C VAL A 17 1.76 0.17 2.50
N VAL A 18 1.15 1.25 2.04
CA VAL A 18 0.82 1.51 0.63
C VAL A 18 1.83 2.48 0.03
N ALA A 19 2.29 2.18 -1.18
CA ALA A 19 3.16 3.04 -1.94
C ALA A 19 2.37 3.84 -2.98
N ALA A 20 2.25 5.15 -2.75
CA ALA A 20 1.56 6.08 -3.63
C ALA A 20 2.24 7.45 -3.61
N ASP A 21 2.11 8.20 -4.68
CA ASP A 21 2.58 9.58 -4.79
C ASP A 21 1.78 10.56 -3.91
N CYS A 22 0.46 10.34 -3.78
CA CYS A 22 -0.45 11.18 -3.01
C CYS A 22 -1.49 10.36 -2.22
N LEU A 23 -2.17 11.01 -1.27
CA LEU A 23 -3.19 10.38 -0.42
C LEU A 23 -4.39 9.84 -1.21
N PRO A 24 -4.97 10.55 -2.20
CA PRO A 24 -6.03 10.00 -3.05
C PRO A 24 -5.63 8.68 -3.73
N ASN A 25 -4.43 8.60 -4.30
CA ASN A 25 -3.95 7.38 -4.97
C ASN A 25 -3.69 6.24 -3.98
N ALA A 26 -3.26 6.56 -2.75
CA ALA A 26 -3.17 5.56 -1.69
C ALA A 26 -4.54 4.94 -1.39
N TRP A 27 -5.61 5.75 -1.34
CA TRP A 27 -6.98 5.25 -1.16
C TRP A 27 -7.45 4.37 -2.31
N VAL A 28 -7.08 4.66 -3.55
CA VAL A 28 -7.44 3.78 -4.68
C VAL A 28 -6.80 2.40 -4.52
N ILE A 29 -5.52 2.34 -4.12
CA ILE A 29 -4.85 1.06 -3.83
C ILE A 29 -5.53 0.35 -2.66
N VAL A 30 -5.89 1.07 -1.59
CA VAL A 30 -6.62 0.48 -0.45
C VAL A 30 -7.95 -0.11 -0.89
N LYS A 31 -8.69 0.58 -1.75
CA LYS A 31 -9.94 0.06 -2.31
C LYS A 31 -9.71 -1.23 -3.11
N ALA A 32 -8.68 -1.25 -3.97
CA ALA A 32 -8.33 -2.47 -4.71
C ALA A 32 -7.96 -3.64 -3.79
N LEU A 33 -7.27 -3.37 -2.67
CA LEU A 33 -6.97 -4.38 -1.65
C LEU A 33 -8.24 -4.86 -0.92
N GLN A 34 -9.19 -3.97 -0.66
CA GLN A 34 -10.49 -4.32 -0.06
C GLN A 34 -11.31 -5.22 -0.99
N ASP A 35 -11.40 -4.82 -2.26
CA ASP A 35 -12.13 -5.57 -3.30
C ASP A 35 -11.52 -6.97 -3.51
N SER A 36 -10.21 -7.12 -3.29
CA SER A 36 -9.48 -8.40 -3.37
C SER A 36 -9.49 -9.20 -2.06
N HIS A 37 -10.16 -8.72 -1.00
CA HIS A 37 -10.15 -9.29 0.35
C HIS A 37 -8.76 -9.43 1.00
N ASP A 38 -7.77 -8.67 0.52
CA ASP A 38 -6.39 -8.64 1.06
C ASP A 38 -6.28 -7.79 2.33
N VAL A 39 -7.18 -6.83 2.49
CA VAL A 39 -7.38 -6.08 3.75
C VAL A 39 -8.82 -6.23 4.20
N PRO A 40 -9.08 -6.24 5.51
CA PRO A 40 -10.44 -6.38 6.01
C PRO A 40 -11.28 -5.19 5.58
N VAL A 41 -12.49 -5.47 5.09
CA VAL A 41 -13.56 -4.48 4.96
C VAL A 41 -14.16 -4.30 6.36
N THR A 42 -13.40 -3.67 7.26
CA THR A 42 -13.92 -3.37 8.60
C THR A 42 -14.99 -2.28 8.50
N GLY A 43 -16.09 -2.44 9.21
CA GLY A 43 -17.07 -1.37 9.45
C GLY A 43 -16.57 -0.30 10.43
N GLY A 44 -15.36 -0.47 10.97
CA GLY A 44 -14.68 0.48 11.84
C GLY A 44 -14.01 1.63 11.10
N ALA A 45 -13.34 2.52 11.84
CA ALA A 45 -12.67 3.67 11.26
C ALA A 45 -11.38 3.22 10.56
N MET A 46 -11.31 3.43 9.24
CA MET A 46 -10.08 3.32 8.47
C MET A 46 -9.45 4.68 8.28
N GLU A 47 -8.13 4.73 8.43
CA GLU A 47 -7.34 5.94 8.29
C GLU A 47 -6.07 5.65 7.50
N ILE A 48 -5.70 6.56 6.59
CA ILE A 48 -4.40 6.53 5.93
C ILE A 48 -3.56 7.68 6.44
N VAL A 49 -2.43 7.35 7.06
CA VAL A 49 -1.49 8.32 7.62
C VAL A 49 -0.13 8.24 6.91
N PRO A 50 0.70 9.29 6.96
CA PRO A 50 2.08 9.20 6.49
C PRO A 50 2.83 8.07 7.22
N CYS A 51 3.54 7.22 6.46
CA CYS A 51 4.25 6.09 7.05
C CYS A 51 5.42 6.57 7.92
N PRO A 52 5.50 6.13 9.19
CA PRO A 52 6.64 6.44 10.05
C PRO A 52 7.96 6.03 9.41
N ARG A 53 9.01 6.86 9.54
CA ARG A 53 10.31 6.64 8.90
C ARG A 53 10.91 5.25 9.19
N THR A 54 10.71 4.75 10.41
CA THR A 54 11.19 3.42 10.84
C THR A 54 10.47 2.29 10.10
N GLU A 55 9.15 2.40 9.94
CA GLU A 55 8.34 1.43 9.21
C GLU A 55 8.64 1.50 7.71
N ALA A 56 8.71 2.71 7.14
CA ALA A 56 9.10 2.96 5.76
C ALA A 56 10.44 2.30 5.41
N SER A 57 11.43 2.44 6.30
CA SER A 57 12.77 1.85 6.12
C SER A 57 12.72 0.32 6.16
N ARG A 58 11.94 -0.27 7.08
CA ARG A 58 11.75 -1.72 7.18
C ARG A 58 11.06 -2.28 5.94
N THR A 59 9.95 -1.67 5.53
CA THR A 59 9.17 -2.06 4.35
C THR A 59 10.03 -2.00 3.09
N THR A 60 10.77 -0.91 2.90
CA THR A 60 11.66 -0.74 1.75
C THR A 60 12.81 -1.76 1.76
N SER A 61 13.42 -2.01 2.93
CA SER A 61 14.52 -2.99 3.05
C SER A 61 14.05 -4.40 2.72
N ARG A 62 12.86 -4.79 3.19
CA ARG A 62 12.28 -6.10 2.90
C ARG A 62 11.84 -6.22 1.43
N ALA A 63 11.30 -5.15 0.83
CA ALA A 63 10.98 -5.12 -0.60
C ALA A 63 12.25 -5.21 -1.49
N ARG A 64 13.36 -4.59 -1.09
CA ARG A 64 14.65 -4.72 -1.78
C ARG A 64 15.19 -6.14 -1.76
N ARG A 65 15.07 -6.85 -0.62
CA ARG A 65 15.48 -8.27 -0.51
C ARG A 65 14.68 -9.18 -1.43
N LEU A 66 13.45 -8.79 -1.77
CA LEU A 66 12.56 -9.52 -2.67
C LEU A 66 12.66 -9.04 -4.13
N GLY A 67 13.54 -8.07 -4.43
CA GLY A 67 13.68 -7.51 -5.78
C GLY A 67 12.47 -6.69 -6.27
N CYS A 68 11.56 -6.30 -5.38
CA CYS A 68 10.31 -5.63 -5.74
C CYS A 68 10.18 -4.19 -5.20
N ALA A 69 11.28 -3.62 -4.69
CA ALA A 69 11.29 -2.28 -4.07
C ALA A 69 10.67 -1.18 -4.95
N ASP A 70 10.83 -1.29 -6.26
CA ASP A 70 10.35 -0.28 -7.22
C ASP A 70 8.98 -0.62 -7.83
N THR A 71 8.43 -1.83 -7.56
CA THR A 71 7.22 -2.35 -8.21
C THR A 71 6.08 -2.71 -7.25
N PHE A 72 6.33 -2.82 -5.94
CA PHE A 72 5.26 -3.11 -4.98
C PHE A 72 4.27 -1.96 -4.85
N LEU A 73 2.98 -2.24 -4.63
CA LEU A 73 1.96 -1.22 -4.33
C LEU A 73 1.56 -1.23 -2.86
N ALA A 74 1.56 -2.41 -2.22
CA ALA A 74 1.32 -2.50 -0.79
C ALA A 74 2.15 -3.60 -0.13
N CYS A 75 2.48 -3.40 1.14
CA CYS A 75 3.08 -4.38 2.03
C CYS A 75 2.08 -4.67 3.14
N LEU A 76 1.59 -5.90 3.20
CA LEU A 76 0.64 -6.40 4.19
C LEU A 76 1.41 -7.18 5.27
N GLN A 77 0.80 -7.41 6.43
CA GLN A 77 1.40 -8.29 7.45
C GLN A 77 1.70 -9.69 6.88
N ARG A 78 0.83 -10.20 6.00
CA ARG A 78 0.91 -11.56 5.43
C ARG A 78 1.74 -11.67 4.14
N GLY A 79 2.17 -10.57 3.54
CA GLY A 79 2.87 -10.62 2.24
C GLY A 79 2.99 -9.28 1.53
N TYR A 80 3.35 -9.32 0.25
CA TYR A 80 3.45 -8.14 -0.61
C TYR A 80 2.40 -8.19 -1.70
N PHE A 81 1.71 -7.08 -1.91
CA PHE A 81 0.87 -6.86 -3.08
C PHE A 81 1.73 -6.18 -4.14
N ILE A 82 2.06 -6.96 -5.17
CA ILE A 82 2.91 -6.56 -6.29
C ILE A 82 2.00 -6.43 -7.50
N LEU A 83 2.28 -5.46 -8.37
CA LEU A 83 1.68 -5.44 -9.69
C LEU A 83 2.09 -6.70 -10.46
N SER A 84 1.15 -7.64 -10.60
CA SER A 84 1.22 -8.54 -11.75
C SER A 84 0.79 -7.73 -12.98
N PHE A 85 1.56 -7.85 -14.07
CA PHE A 85 1.22 -7.30 -15.38
C PHE A 85 -0.19 -7.79 -15.78
N GLY A 86 -1.22 -6.95 -15.61
CA GLY A 86 -2.58 -7.38 -15.94
C GLY A 86 -3.75 -6.49 -15.53
N GLY A 87 -3.59 -5.19 -15.27
CA GLY A 87 -4.76 -4.29 -15.27
C GLY A 87 -4.77 -3.08 -14.35
N LEU A 88 -3.81 -2.91 -13.45
CA LEU A 88 -3.68 -1.67 -12.65
C LEU A 88 -2.35 -1.01 -12.97
N SER A 89 -2.15 -0.49 -14.18
CA SER A 89 -0.97 0.35 -14.38
C SER A 89 -1.11 1.61 -13.51
N LEU A 90 -0.01 2.11 -12.95
CA LEU A 90 0.00 3.40 -12.22
C LEU A 90 -0.54 4.55 -13.08
N ASP A 91 -0.49 4.43 -14.41
CA ASP A 91 -1.12 5.37 -15.36
C ASP A 91 -2.65 5.28 -15.37
N THR A 92 -3.23 4.13 -15.01
CA THR A 92 -4.69 3.95 -14.91
C THR A 92 -5.27 4.67 -13.68
N LEU A 93 -4.43 5.03 -12.71
CA LEU A 93 -4.83 5.80 -11.51
C LEU A 93 -4.88 7.32 -11.75
N GLN A 94 -4.44 7.79 -12.93
CA GLN A 94 -4.40 9.20 -13.31
C GLN A 94 -5.47 9.61 -14.33
N ALA A 95 -6.33 8.68 -14.77
CA ALA A 95 -7.46 8.92 -15.67
C ALA A 95 -8.77 9.06 -14.89
#